data_AF-A0A0F9L5Z0-F1
#
_entry.id   AF-A0A0F9L5Z0-F1
#
_cell.length_a   1.000
_cell.length_b   1.000
_cell.length_c   1.000
_cell.angle_alpha   90.00
_cell.angle_beta   90.00
_cell.angle_gamma   90.00
#
_symmetry.space_group_name_H-M   'P 1'
#
loop_
_entity.id
_entity.type
_entity.pdbx_description
1 polymer ?
#
loop_
_entity_poly.entity_id
_entity_poly.type
_entity_poly.pdbx_seq_one_letter_code
_entity_poly.pdbx_strand_id
1 'polypeptide(L)'
;MKIYFRELTIDDIPDIKAISKNIWDGEDYIPQVIEKWLQDKNCMNYGAFMDENLDEIVGFGRVKLYNDKLAWLEGGRVNVKYQNQGIGREMTNFAINYACKVKANVAQFDTSSKNQGSNALAKFFGFKKKKSMNVLNAERKDIKQFKPISLDVKKVMVKEAKELYKHFNIGPGEEVSIGWSYMPINNLSDDGNSWYVVNSKAILQKVKFKSTSIQESPGAKDVWMIT
;
A
#
# COMPACT_ATOMS: atom_id res chain seq x y z
N MET A 1 -1.40 20.85 20.16
CA MET A 1 -1.33 19.49 20.74
C MET A 1 0.04 18.93 20.43
N LYS A 2 0.72 18.34 21.41
CA LYS A 2 2.01 17.68 21.20
C LYS A 2 1.73 16.19 20.99
N ILE A 3 2.34 15.60 19.96
CA ILE A 3 2.27 14.17 19.69
C ILE A 3 3.68 13.62 19.79
N TYR A 4 3.82 12.51 20.51
CA TYR A 4 5.05 11.77 20.66
C TYR A 4 5.05 10.58 19.71
N PHE A 5 6.23 10.20 19.23
CA PHE A 5 6.42 9.11 18.30
C PHE A 5 7.53 8.19 18.78
N ARG A 6 7.30 6.89 18.65
CA ARG A 6 8.34 5.86 18.80
C ARG A 6 8.14 4.76 17.78
N GLU A 7 9.20 3.98 17.58
CA GLU A 7 9.11 2.75 16.81
C GLU A 7 8.18 1.76 17.53
N LEU A 8 7.41 1.03 16.73
CA LEU A 8 6.50 -0.01 17.21
C LEU A 8 7.26 -1.30 17.52
N THR A 9 6.79 -2.03 18.52
CA THR A 9 7.29 -3.34 18.92
C THR A 9 6.18 -4.39 18.76
N ILE A 10 6.53 -5.66 18.98
CA ILE A 10 5.56 -6.76 18.99
C ILE A 10 4.48 -6.61 20.07
N ASP A 11 4.79 -5.89 21.15
CA ASP A 11 3.86 -5.69 22.27
C ASP A 11 2.72 -4.72 21.90
N ASP A 12 2.91 -3.91 20.85
CA ASP A 12 1.91 -2.97 20.35
C ASP A 12 0.85 -3.63 19.44
N ILE A 13 1.06 -4.90 19.03
CA ILE A 13 0.17 -5.61 18.10
C ILE A 13 -1.30 -5.63 18.58
N PRO A 14 -1.61 -5.91 19.86
CA PRO A 14 -3.00 -5.89 20.35
C PRO A 14 -3.69 -4.55 20.12
N ASP A 15 -3.01 -3.44 20.41
CA ASP A 15 -3.56 -2.09 20.25
C ASP A 15 -3.73 -1.71 18.78
N ILE A 16 -2.77 -2.06 17.94
CA ILE A 16 -2.85 -1.86 16.49
C ILE A 16 -4.05 -2.63 15.91
N LYS A 17 -4.25 -3.88 16.32
CA LYS A 17 -5.41 -4.69 15.93
C LYS A 17 -6.73 -4.08 16.45
N ALA A 18 -6.75 -3.57 17.67
CA ALA A 18 -7.92 -2.91 18.25
C ALA A 18 -8.31 -1.62 17.51
N ILE A 19 -7.34 -0.80 17.10
CA ILE A 19 -7.58 0.38 16.26
C ILE A 19 -8.13 -0.05 14.90
N SER A 20 -7.47 -0.99 14.24
CA SER A 20 -7.80 -1.42 12.86
C SER A 20 -9.19 -2.05 12.76
N LYS A 21 -9.67 -2.74 13.80
CA LYS A 21 -11.00 -3.36 13.84
C LYS A 21 -12.14 -2.36 13.60
N ASN A 22 -11.94 -1.08 13.95
CA ASN A 22 -12.94 -0.03 13.82
C ASN A 22 -12.76 0.82 12.55
N ILE A 23 -11.87 0.40 11.64
CA ILE A 23 -11.58 1.11 10.39
C ILE A 23 -12.28 0.38 9.24
N TRP A 24 -12.93 1.16 8.37
CA TRP A 24 -13.61 0.68 7.15
C TRP A 24 -14.52 -0.53 7.42
N ASP A 25 -15.38 -0.41 8.43
CA ASP A 25 -16.34 -1.45 8.84
C ASP A 25 -15.67 -2.81 9.18
N GLY A 26 -14.40 -2.78 9.57
CA GLY A 26 -13.62 -3.96 9.96
C GLY A 26 -12.83 -4.59 8.82
N GLU A 27 -12.89 -4.03 7.61
CA GLU A 27 -12.20 -4.53 6.41
C GLU A 27 -10.75 -4.04 6.30
N ASP A 28 -10.15 -3.56 7.39
CA ASP A 28 -8.76 -3.12 7.40
C ASP A 28 -7.80 -4.32 7.25
N TYR A 29 -6.80 -4.19 6.40
CA TYR A 29 -5.83 -5.25 6.12
C TYR A 29 -4.71 -5.33 7.16
N ILE A 30 -4.50 -4.27 7.96
CA ILE A 30 -3.40 -4.17 8.93
C ILE A 30 -3.28 -5.38 9.86
N PRO A 31 -4.37 -5.94 10.45
CA PRO A 31 -4.28 -7.12 11.32
C PRO A 31 -3.63 -8.33 10.66
N GLN A 32 -3.64 -8.41 9.32
CA GLN A 32 -3.12 -9.53 8.54
C GLN A 32 -1.63 -9.38 8.21
N VAL A 33 -1.09 -8.16 8.28
CA VAL A 33 0.28 -7.85 7.85
C VAL A 33 1.19 -7.30 8.94
N ILE A 34 0.63 -6.84 10.07
CA ILE A 34 1.41 -6.12 11.09
C ILE A 34 2.58 -6.93 11.65
N GLU A 35 2.37 -8.23 11.92
CA GLU A 35 3.43 -9.12 12.42
C GLU A 35 4.62 -9.20 11.46
N LYS A 36 4.35 -9.25 10.14
CA LYS A 36 5.38 -9.22 9.11
C LYS A 36 6.04 -7.84 9.01
N TRP A 37 5.25 -6.77 9.08
CA TRP A 37 5.77 -5.40 9.00
C TRP A 37 6.79 -5.11 10.10
N LEU A 38 6.56 -5.59 11.33
CA LEU A 38 7.47 -5.43 12.46
C LEU A 38 8.78 -6.24 12.31
N GLN A 39 8.86 -7.18 11.37
CA GLN A 39 10.08 -7.94 11.06
C GLN A 39 10.89 -7.31 9.92
N ASP A 40 10.30 -6.38 9.16
CA ASP A 40 10.96 -5.75 8.02
C ASP A 40 12.01 -4.72 8.51
N LYS A 41 13.23 -4.83 7.99
CA LYS A 41 14.37 -3.98 8.43
C LYS A 41 14.50 -2.66 7.67
N ASN A 42 13.92 -2.55 6.47
CA ASN A 42 14.07 -1.38 5.61
C ASN A 42 12.84 -0.46 5.70
N CYS A 43 12.39 -0.19 6.92
CA CYS A 43 11.23 0.66 7.19
C CYS A 43 11.28 1.26 8.59
N MET A 44 10.36 2.19 8.83
CA MET A 44 10.01 2.71 10.17
C MET A 44 8.53 2.42 10.40
N ASN A 45 8.21 1.50 11.31
CA ASN A 45 6.85 1.31 11.81
C ASN A 45 6.73 2.15 13.08
N TYR A 46 5.83 3.13 13.12
CA TYR A 46 5.77 4.09 14.22
C TYR A 46 4.37 4.19 14.83
N GLY A 47 4.35 4.35 16.15
CA GLY A 47 3.17 4.69 16.93
C GLY A 47 3.14 6.18 17.24
N ALA A 48 1.94 6.72 17.41
CA ALA A 48 1.67 8.08 17.86
C ALA A 48 1.00 8.04 19.23
N PHE A 49 1.43 8.93 20.13
CA PHE A 49 1.02 8.98 21.53
C PHE A 49 0.72 10.43 21.92
N MET A 50 -0.31 10.65 22.74
CA MET A 50 -0.63 12.00 23.26
C MET A 50 0.13 12.34 24.54
N ASP A 51 0.61 11.31 25.25
CA ASP A 51 1.34 11.43 26.50
C ASP A 51 2.82 11.06 26.34
N GLU A 52 3.67 11.65 27.16
CA GLU A 52 5.12 11.42 27.11
C GLU A 52 5.56 10.06 27.66
N ASN A 53 4.73 9.40 28.48
CA ASN A 53 5.01 8.06 28.97
C ASN A 53 4.77 6.98 27.90
N LEU A 54 4.12 7.35 26.77
CA LEU A 54 3.87 6.48 25.61
C LEU A 54 2.96 5.27 25.93
N ASP A 55 2.01 5.46 26.84
CA ASP A 55 1.13 4.39 27.35
C ASP A 55 0.01 3.97 26.39
N GLU A 56 -0.56 4.91 25.63
CA GLU A 56 -1.69 4.65 24.73
C GLU A 56 -1.37 5.04 23.29
N ILE A 57 -1.46 4.05 22.39
CA ILE A 57 -1.38 4.29 20.95
C ILE A 57 -2.67 4.97 20.47
N VAL A 58 -2.52 6.22 20.01
CA VAL A 58 -3.63 6.99 19.43
C VAL A 58 -3.66 6.94 17.90
N GLY A 59 -2.57 6.46 17.29
CA GLY A 59 -2.46 6.21 15.87
C GLY A 59 -1.15 5.52 15.53
N PHE A 60 -1.04 5.01 14.31
CA PHE A 60 0.19 4.37 13.83
C PHE A 60 0.34 4.51 12.33
N GLY A 61 1.55 4.33 11.83
CA GLY A 61 1.83 4.30 10.40
C GLY A 61 3.16 3.65 10.10
N ARG A 62 3.51 3.62 8.82
CA ARG A 62 4.75 3.03 8.34
C ARG A 62 5.38 3.86 7.24
N VAL A 63 6.71 3.92 7.24
CA VAL A 63 7.51 4.43 6.13
C VAL A 63 8.43 3.31 5.63
N LYS A 64 8.10 2.71 4.48
CA LYS A 64 8.89 1.64 3.86
C LYS A 64 9.83 2.22 2.80
N LEU A 65 11.08 1.78 2.77
CA LEU A 65 12.04 2.17 1.75
C LEU A 65 12.12 1.06 0.69
N TYR A 66 11.75 1.37 -0.56
CA TYR A 66 11.91 0.41 -1.66
C TYR A 66 13.37 0.34 -2.15
N ASN A 67 14.05 1.47 -2.08
CA ASN A 67 15.46 1.69 -2.33
C ASN A 67 15.85 3.00 -1.60
N ASP A 68 17.11 3.42 -1.68
CA ASP A 68 17.59 4.66 -1.04
C ASP A 68 16.94 5.94 -1.60
N LYS A 69 16.07 5.84 -2.62
CA LYS A 69 15.46 6.98 -3.32
C LYS A 69 13.96 7.12 -3.08
N LEU A 70 13.26 6.08 -2.65
CA LEU A 70 11.80 6.08 -2.57
C LEU A 70 11.30 5.62 -1.19
N ALA A 71 10.73 6.56 -0.45
CA ALA A 71 9.95 6.31 0.77
C ALA A 71 8.47 6.15 0.44
N TRP A 72 7.90 4.99 0.77
CA TRP A 72 6.49 4.67 0.67
C TRP A 72 5.84 4.83 2.05
N LEU A 73 4.94 5.81 2.16
CA LEU A 73 4.20 6.11 3.38
C LEU A 73 2.92 5.28 3.34
N GLU A 74 2.70 4.43 4.32
CA GLU A 74 1.60 3.45 4.29
C GLU A 74 1.02 3.16 5.67
N GLY A 75 -0.14 2.51 5.69
CA GLY A 75 -0.77 2.01 6.92
C GLY A 75 -1.20 3.07 7.93
N GLY A 76 -1.23 4.36 7.56
CA GLY A 76 -1.62 5.44 8.47
C GLY A 76 -3.06 5.27 9.01
N ARG A 77 -3.21 5.09 10.32
CA ARG A 77 -4.49 5.05 11.04
C ARG A 77 -4.45 5.92 12.28
N VAL A 78 -5.53 6.66 12.50
CA VAL A 78 -5.80 7.35 13.77
C VAL A 78 -6.98 6.63 14.40
N ASN A 79 -6.85 6.27 15.68
CA ASN A 79 -7.92 5.68 16.46
C ASN A 79 -9.16 6.57 16.37
N VAL A 80 -10.33 5.98 16.11
CA VAL A 80 -11.60 6.67 15.86
C VAL A 80 -11.96 7.68 16.96
N LYS A 81 -11.57 7.40 18.21
CA LYS A 81 -11.78 8.30 19.37
C LYS A 81 -11.01 9.62 19.25
N TYR A 82 -9.90 9.64 18.50
CA TYR A 82 -8.98 10.77 18.41
C TYR A 82 -8.92 11.38 16.99
N GLN A 83 -9.80 10.96 16.08
CA GLN A 83 -9.89 11.53 14.74
C GLN A 83 -10.35 13.00 14.79
N ASN A 84 -10.04 13.75 13.72
CA ASN A 84 -10.36 15.17 13.57
C ASN A 84 -9.69 16.12 14.60
N GLN A 85 -8.71 15.64 15.37
CA GLN A 85 -7.96 16.44 16.34
C GLN A 85 -6.57 16.89 15.83
N GLY A 86 -6.24 16.61 14.57
CA GLY A 86 -4.95 16.97 13.95
C GLY A 86 -3.86 15.89 14.05
N ILE A 87 -4.12 14.75 14.70
CA ILE A 87 -3.13 13.65 14.83
C ILE A 87 -2.63 13.16 13.47
N GLY A 88 -3.51 12.98 12.49
CA GLY A 88 -3.10 12.55 11.14
C GLY A 88 -2.14 13.54 10.46
N ARG A 89 -2.23 14.84 10.79
CA ARG A 89 -1.28 15.86 10.31
C ARG A 89 0.08 15.65 10.93
N GLU A 90 0.16 15.51 12.25
CA GLU A 90 1.42 15.26 12.96
C GLU A 90 2.07 13.95 12.50
N MET A 91 1.29 12.89 12.31
CA MET A 91 1.78 11.60 11.80
C MET A 91 2.35 11.72 10.39
N THR A 92 1.68 12.46 9.50
CA THR A 92 2.16 12.66 8.13
C THR A 92 3.45 13.51 8.14
N ASN A 93 3.51 14.55 8.99
CA ASN A 93 4.70 15.36 9.19
C ASN A 93 5.89 14.51 9.69
N PHE A 94 5.67 13.65 10.69
CA PHE A 94 6.67 12.72 11.19
C PHE A 94 7.20 11.81 10.08
N ALA A 95 6.31 11.24 9.28
CA ALA A 95 6.67 10.32 8.21
C ALA A 95 7.47 11.00 7.09
N ILE A 96 7.13 12.24 6.73
CA ILE A 96 7.92 13.08 5.80
C ILE A 96 9.30 13.39 6.39
N ASN A 97 9.36 13.81 7.65
CA ASN A 97 10.63 14.12 8.31
C ASN A 97 11.55 12.89 8.39
N TYR A 98 10.98 11.71 8.63
CA TYR A 98 11.72 10.45 8.55
C TYR A 98 12.27 10.20 7.14
N ALA A 99 11.45 10.37 6.10
CA ALA A 99 11.89 10.25 4.71
C ALA A 99 13.06 11.21 4.39
N CYS A 100 13.00 12.46 4.87
CA CYS A 100 14.10 13.42 4.75
C CYS A 100 15.35 12.99 5.52
N LYS A 101 15.18 12.51 6.76
CA LYS A 101 16.30 12.03 7.62
C LYS A 101 17.09 10.91 6.96
N VAL A 102 16.39 9.96 6.32
CA VAL A 102 17.02 8.86 5.58
C VAL A 102 17.42 9.23 4.15
N LYS A 103 17.30 10.53 3.78
CA LYS A 103 17.69 11.09 2.48
C LYS A 103 16.98 10.45 1.28
N ALA A 104 15.74 10.00 1.46
CA ALA A 104 14.93 9.54 0.34
C ALA A 104 14.68 10.72 -0.62
N ASN A 105 14.85 10.48 -1.93
CA ASN A 105 14.62 11.50 -2.95
C ASN A 105 13.14 11.87 -3.10
N VAL A 106 12.25 10.90 -2.89
CA VAL A 106 10.80 11.05 -3.07
C VAL A 106 10.06 10.31 -1.97
N ALA A 107 9.05 10.95 -1.39
CA ALA A 107 8.04 10.31 -0.57
C ALA A 107 6.74 10.13 -1.39
N GLN A 108 6.12 8.96 -1.34
CA GLN A 108 4.89 8.65 -2.06
C GLN A 108 3.93 7.86 -1.16
N PHE A 109 2.64 8.01 -1.41
CA PHE A 109 1.59 7.14 -0.91
C PHE A 109 0.43 7.18 -1.90
N ASP A 110 -0.46 6.21 -1.80
CA ASP A 110 -1.76 6.24 -2.46
C ASP A 110 -2.90 6.32 -1.45
N THR A 111 -4.04 6.78 -1.94
CA THR A 111 -5.26 6.85 -1.15
C THR A 111 -6.46 6.81 -2.08
N SER A 112 -7.59 6.32 -1.57
CA SER A 112 -8.87 6.41 -2.28
C SER A 112 -9.21 7.87 -2.61
N SER A 113 -9.75 8.08 -3.81
CA SER A 113 -10.30 9.39 -4.23
C SER A 113 -11.45 9.87 -3.32
N LYS A 114 -12.09 8.95 -2.59
CA LYS A 114 -13.16 9.24 -1.62
C LYS A 114 -12.64 9.55 -0.21
N ASN A 115 -11.36 9.31 0.08
CA ASN A 115 -10.78 9.55 1.40
C ASN A 115 -10.41 11.04 1.56
N GLN A 116 -11.40 11.86 1.88
CA GLN A 116 -11.23 13.32 1.97
C GLN A 116 -10.13 13.74 2.95
N GLY A 117 -10.02 13.06 4.10
CA GLY A 117 -8.98 13.35 5.10
C GLY A 117 -7.57 13.16 4.55
N SER A 118 -7.28 12.02 3.92
CA SER A 118 -5.95 11.76 3.34
C SER A 118 -5.66 12.66 2.14
N ASN A 119 -6.66 12.97 1.30
CA ASN A 119 -6.50 13.91 0.19
C ASN A 119 -6.22 15.35 0.68
N ALA A 120 -6.86 15.78 1.77
CA ALA A 120 -6.60 17.08 2.39
C ALA A 120 -5.19 17.14 2.98
N LEU A 121 -4.72 16.06 3.63
CA LEU A 121 -3.34 15.94 4.12
C LEU A 121 -2.33 15.98 2.96
N ALA A 122 -2.59 15.25 1.87
CA ALA A 122 -1.75 15.29 0.67
C ALA A 122 -1.55 16.72 0.17
N LYS A 123 -2.66 17.47 0.02
CA LYS A 123 -2.63 18.87 -0.42
C LYS A 123 -1.90 19.77 0.58
N PHE A 124 -2.13 19.60 1.88
CA PHE A 124 -1.52 20.40 2.94
C PHE A 124 0.01 20.28 2.93
N PHE A 125 0.55 19.07 2.76
CA PHE A 125 2.00 18.82 2.70
C PHE A 125 2.61 18.97 1.31
N GLY A 126 1.83 19.43 0.31
CA GLY A 126 2.34 19.71 -1.03
C GLY A 126 2.57 18.48 -1.92
N PHE A 127 2.00 17.31 -1.58
CA PHE A 127 1.99 16.18 -2.49
C PHE A 127 1.22 16.50 -3.77
N LYS A 128 1.69 15.94 -4.88
CA LYS A 128 1.04 16.07 -6.20
C LYS A 128 0.55 14.71 -6.66
N LYS A 129 -0.68 14.66 -7.19
CA LYS A 129 -1.22 13.44 -7.80
C LYS A 129 -0.31 13.02 -8.96
N LYS A 130 0.19 11.79 -8.91
CA LYS A 130 1.13 11.23 -9.88
C LYS A 130 0.50 10.20 -10.82
N LYS A 131 -0.27 9.26 -10.26
CA LYS A 131 -0.95 8.17 -10.96
C LYS A 131 -2.34 7.95 -10.39
N SER A 132 -3.15 7.15 -11.08
CA SER A 132 -4.43 6.65 -10.60
C SER A 132 -4.74 5.29 -11.20
N MET A 133 -5.45 4.47 -10.45
CA MET A 133 -6.01 3.20 -10.90
C MET A 133 -7.50 3.14 -10.58
N ASN A 134 -8.20 2.22 -11.23
CA ASN A 134 -9.59 1.89 -10.91
C ASN A 134 -9.65 0.49 -10.33
N VAL A 135 -10.41 0.32 -9.25
CA VAL A 135 -10.73 -0.98 -8.69
C VAL A 135 -12.11 -1.37 -9.20
N LEU A 136 -12.19 -2.53 -9.85
CA LEU A 136 -13.42 -3.12 -10.37
C LEU A 136 -13.68 -4.41 -9.61
N ASN A 137 -14.90 -4.56 -9.06
CA ASN A 137 -15.35 -5.77 -8.40
C ASN A 137 -16.68 -6.24 -9.01
N ALA A 138 -16.88 -7.56 -9.04
CA ALA A 138 -18.12 -8.17 -9.47
C ALA A 138 -18.24 -9.55 -8.82
N GLU A 139 -19.45 -9.96 -8.47
CA GLU A 139 -19.68 -11.37 -8.16
C GLU A 139 -19.63 -12.18 -9.47
N ARG A 140 -19.06 -13.39 -9.40
CA ARG A 140 -18.92 -14.27 -10.58
C ARG A 140 -20.25 -14.51 -11.30
N LYS A 141 -21.36 -14.62 -10.55
CA LYS A 141 -22.71 -14.84 -11.10
C LYS A 141 -23.20 -13.68 -11.98
N ASP A 142 -22.67 -12.48 -11.78
CA ASP A 142 -23.10 -11.27 -12.48
C ASP A 142 -22.23 -10.97 -13.72
N ILE A 143 -21.10 -11.67 -13.87
CA ILE A 143 -20.21 -11.50 -15.02
C ILE A 143 -20.83 -12.18 -16.25
N LYS A 144 -21.30 -11.37 -17.20
CA LYS A 144 -21.78 -11.84 -18.51
C LYS A 144 -20.60 -12.24 -19.39
N GLN A 145 -20.61 -13.47 -19.88
CA GLN A 145 -19.65 -13.90 -20.89
C GLN A 145 -20.06 -13.35 -22.25
N PHE A 146 -19.17 -12.58 -22.88
CA PHE A 146 -19.30 -12.20 -24.28
C PHE A 146 -18.70 -13.30 -25.17
N LYS A 147 -18.94 -13.22 -26.48
CA LYS A 147 -18.33 -14.14 -27.45
C LYS A 147 -16.82 -14.22 -27.19
N PRO A 148 -16.24 -15.44 -27.14
CA PRO A 148 -14.80 -15.59 -26.91
C PRO A 148 -14.01 -14.73 -27.89
N ILE A 149 -13.17 -13.85 -27.37
CA ILE A 149 -12.21 -13.10 -28.17
C ILE A 149 -10.93 -13.95 -28.22
N SER A 150 -10.39 -14.16 -29.41
CA SER A 150 -9.06 -14.77 -29.53
C SER A 150 -8.02 -13.76 -29.02
N LEU A 151 -7.38 -14.09 -27.91
CA LEU A 151 -6.30 -13.31 -27.32
C LEU A 151 -5.03 -14.16 -27.33
N ASP A 152 -3.92 -13.57 -27.75
CA ASP A 152 -2.60 -14.15 -27.52
C ASP A 152 -2.20 -13.88 -26.07
N VAL A 153 -2.27 -14.91 -25.22
CA VAL A 153 -1.94 -14.82 -23.80
C VAL A 153 -0.77 -15.76 -23.50
N LYS A 154 0.40 -15.17 -23.28
CA LYS A 154 1.63 -15.90 -22.96
C LYS A 154 1.98 -15.73 -21.49
N LYS A 155 2.11 -16.83 -20.75
CA LYS A 155 2.68 -16.78 -19.40
C LYS A 155 4.19 -16.48 -19.49
N VAL A 156 4.66 -15.54 -18.69
CA VAL A 156 6.07 -15.12 -18.66
C VAL A 156 6.62 -15.13 -17.24
N MET A 157 7.96 -15.14 -17.11
CA MET A 157 8.63 -14.93 -15.83
C MET A 157 8.69 -13.44 -15.49
N VAL A 158 8.78 -13.07 -14.21
CA VAL A 158 8.85 -11.65 -13.80
C VAL A 158 9.99 -10.90 -14.49
N LYS A 159 11.11 -11.57 -14.81
CA LYS A 159 12.23 -10.95 -15.56
C LYS A 159 11.79 -10.44 -16.92
N GLU A 160 11.01 -11.22 -17.68
CA GLU A 160 10.49 -10.80 -18.99
C GLU A 160 9.44 -9.69 -18.82
N ALA A 161 8.58 -9.77 -17.80
CA ALA A 161 7.63 -8.70 -17.48
C ALA A 161 8.32 -7.36 -17.15
N LYS A 162 9.40 -7.38 -16.34
CA LYS A 162 10.20 -6.18 -16.02
C LYS A 162 10.81 -5.54 -17.26
N GLU A 163 11.33 -6.33 -18.19
CA GLU A 163 11.88 -5.80 -19.45
C GLU A 163 10.78 -5.20 -20.35
N LEU A 164 9.60 -5.82 -20.40
CA LEU A 164 8.47 -5.29 -21.17
C LEU A 164 7.95 -3.98 -20.60
N TYR A 165 7.87 -3.83 -19.27
CA TYR A 165 7.44 -2.56 -18.64
C TYR A 165 8.31 -1.37 -19.04
N LYS A 166 9.60 -1.56 -19.33
CA LYS A 166 10.48 -0.48 -19.82
C LYS A 166 10.06 0.10 -21.17
N HIS A 167 9.31 -0.67 -21.96
CA HIS A 167 8.84 -0.29 -23.29
C HIS A 167 7.37 0.18 -23.27
N PHE A 168 6.67 0.00 -22.16
CA PHE A 168 5.27 0.39 -22.01
C PHE A 168 5.18 1.81 -21.44
N ASN A 169 4.14 2.54 -21.83
CA ASN A 169 3.81 3.79 -21.17
C ASN A 169 3.14 3.50 -19.82
N ILE A 170 3.95 3.47 -18.76
CA ILE A 170 3.49 3.28 -17.37
C ILE A 170 3.24 4.61 -16.63
N GLY A 171 3.22 5.74 -17.35
CA GLY A 171 3.17 7.08 -16.75
C GLY A 171 4.50 7.49 -16.08
N PRO A 172 4.50 8.56 -15.26
CA PRO A 172 5.72 9.11 -14.68
C PRO A 172 6.34 8.18 -13.62
N GLY A 173 7.66 8.01 -13.62
CA GLY A 173 8.39 7.16 -12.67
C GLY A 173 8.49 5.69 -13.12
N GLU A 174 9.12 4.86 -12.29
CA GLU A 174 9.43 3.45 -12.61
C GLU A 174 8.66 2.47 -11.70
N GLU A 175 7.57 2.93 -11.10
CA GLU A 175 6.70 2.12 -10.26
C GLU A 175 5.38 1.79 -10.97
N VAL A 176 4.94 0.54 -10.83
CA VAL A 176 3.69 0.04 -11.43
C VAL A 176 2.70 -0.29 -10.33
N SER A 177 1.40 -0.21 -10.67
CA SER A 177 0.35 -0.66 -9.76
C SER A 177 0.49 -2.17 -9.55
N ILE A 178 0.38 -2.60 -8.30
CA ILE A 178 0.38 -4.01 -7.90
C ILE A 178 -0.82 -4.32 -7.00
N GLY A 179 -1.93 -3.60 -7.19
CA GLY A 179 -3.10 -3.61 -6.32
C GLY A 179 -3.26 -2.25 -5.63
N TRP A 180 -3.54 -2.23 -4.34
CA TRP A 180 -3.63 -1.04 -3.46
C TRP A 180 -2.28 -0.41 -3.14
N SER A 181 -1.30 -0.54 -4.05
CA SER A 181 0.03 0.02 -3.90
C SER A 181 0.73 0.14 -5.23
N TYR A 182 1.73 1.03 -5.26
CA TYR A 182 2.68 1.13 -6.36
C TYR A 182 4.05 0.62 -5.90
N MET A 183 4.70 -0.16 -6.75
CA MET A 183 6.00 -0.75 -6.46
C MET A 183 6.96 -0.55 -7.62
N PRO A 184 8.24 -0.21 -7.37
CA PRO A 184 9.24 -0.13 -8.43
C PRO A 184 9.33 -1.44 -9.22
N ILE A 185 9.47 -1.34 -10.54
CA ILE A 185 9.56 -2.49 -11.45
C ILE A 185 10.63 -3.48 -10.97
N ASN A 186 11.77 -2.98 -10.48
CA ASN A 186 12.88 -3.84 -10.01
C ASN A 186 12.51 -4.69 -8.79
N ASN A 187 11.51 -4.29 -8.00
CA ASN A 187 11.06 -5.01 -6.81
C ASN A 187 9.96 -6.05 -7.12
N LEU A 188 9.45 -6.14 -8.36
CA LEU A 188 8.49 -7.18 -8.74
C LEU A 188 9.10 -8.58 -8.54
N SER A 189 8.28 -9.54 -8.12
CA SER A 189 8.69 -10.93 -7.86
C SER A 189 7.72 -11.94 -8.46
N ASP A 190 8.19 -13.17 -8.69
CA ASP A 190 7.32 -14.33 -8.99
C ASP A 190 6.71 -14.93 -7.71
N ASP A 191 7.23 -14.56 -6.53
CA ASP A 191 6.72 -15.04 -5.26
C ASP A 191 5.27 -14.57 -5.08
N GLY A 192 4.35 -15.52 -4.89
CA GLY A 192 2.93 -15.20 -4.78
C GLY A 192 2.26 -14.64 -6.05
N ASN A 193 2.96 -14.56 -7.18
CA ASN A 193 2.48 -13.88 -8.39
C ASN A 193 2.61 -14.77 -9.64
N SER A 194 1.87 -14.42 -10.69
CA SER A 194 2.01 -15.00 -12.02
C SER A 194 1.75 -13.93 -13.07
N TRP A 195 2.60 -13.88 -14.09
CA TRP A 195 2.62 -12.81 -15.08
C TRP A 195 2.23 -13.34 -16.45
N TYR A 196 1.40 -12.58 -17.16
CA TYR A 196 0.92 -12.93 -18.48
C TYR A 196 1.03 -11.72 -19.41
N VAL A 197 1.53 -11.92 -20.61
CA VAL A 197 1.55 -10.89 -21.66
C VAL A 197 0.35 -11.13 -22.56
N VAL A 198 -0.45 -10.10 -22.78
CA VAL A 198 -1.67 -10.14 -23.59
C VAL A 198 -1.48 -9.31 -24.85
N ASN A 199 -1.55 -9.96 -26.01
CA ASN A 199 -1.37 -9.38 -27.34
C ASN A 199 -0.09 -8.53 -27.50
N SER A 200 0.96 -8.84 -26.73
CA SER A 200 2.19 -8.04 -26.63
C SER A 200 1.98 -6.56 -26.27
N LYS A 201 0.83 -6.20 -25.67
CA LYS A 201 0.39 -4.82 -25.42
C LYS A 201 0.03 -4.54 -23.97
N ALA A 202 -0.26 -5.57 -23.19
CA ALA A 202 -0.58 -5.46 -21.79
C ALA A 202 0.10 -6.57 -20.99
N ILE A 203 0.34 -6.30 -19.71
CA ILE A 203 0.81 -7.29 -18.75
C ILE A 203 -0.29 -7.48 -17.72
N LEU A 204 -0.67 -8.72 -17.49
CA LEU A 204 -1.62 -9.12 -16.47
C LEU A 204 -0.85 -9.81 -15.34
N GLN A 205 -0.95 -9.26 -14.14
CA GLN A 205 -0.51 -9.91 -12.91
C GLN A 205 -1.70 -10.61 -12.26
N LYS A 206 -1.54 -11.91 -12.00
CA LYS A 206 -2.47 -12.71 -11.20
C LYS A 206 -1.84 -12.98 -9.83
N VAL A 207 -2.54 -12.59 -8.78
CA VAL A 207 -2.11 -12.80 -7.39
C VAL A 207 -2.56 -14.17 -6.91
N LYS A 208 -1.67 -14.94 -6.29
CA LYS A 208 -2.02 -16.23 -5.68
C LYS A 208 -2.76 -16.02 -4.36
N PHE A 209 -3.73 -16.89 -4.11
CA PHE A 209 -4.40 -16.98 -2.81
C PHE A 209 -3.37 -17.12 -1.66
N LYS A 210 -3.61 -16.43 -0.54
CA LYS A 210 -2.70 -16.38 0.64
C LYS A 210 -1.29 -15.88 0.35
N SER A 211 -1.06 -15.28 -0.82
CA SER A 211 0.19 -14.57 -1.03
C SER A 211 0.32 -13.45 0.00
N THR A 212 1.43 -13.42 0.73
CA THR A 212 1.81 -12.27 1.57
C THR A 212 2.91 -11.44 0.90
N SER A 213 3.29 -11.78 -0.34
CA SER A 213 4.40 -11.17 -1.07
C SER A 213 4.10 -9.74 -1.51
N ILE A 214 2.82 -9.38 -1.56
CA ILE A 214 2.30 -8.04 -1.79
C ILE A 214 1.31 -7.67 -0.68
N GLN A 215 0.94 -6.39 -0.58
CA GLN A 215 0.00 -5.88 0.44
C GLN A 215 -1.47 -6.28 0.16
N GLU A 216 -1.65 -7.39 -0.54
CA GLU A 216 -2.95 -7.92 -0.94
C GLU A 216 -3.21 -9.22 -0.20
N SER A 217 -4.45 -9.42 0.22
CA SER A 217 -4.89 -10.65 0.86
C SER A 217 -6.18 -11.13 0.22
N PRO A 218 -6.13 -11.60 -1.04
CA PRO A 218 -7.32 -12.09 -1.72
C PRO A 218 -7.94 -13.25 -0.95
N GLY A 219 -9.27 -13.23 -0.78
CA GLY A 219 -10.02 -14.33 -0.17
C GLY A 219 -9.93 -15.62 -0.98
N ALA A 220 -10.26 -16.75 -0.35
CA ALA A 220 -10.13 -18.08 -0.97
C ALA A 220 -10.97 -18.27 -2.25
N LYS A 221 -12.01 -17.47 -2.42
CA LYS A 221 -12.93 -17.52 -3.56
C LYS A 221 -12.71 -16.35 -4.53
N ASP A 222 -11.74 -15.49 -4.26
CA ASP A 222 -11.50 -14.28 -5.04
C ASP A 222 -10.46 -14.55 -6.12
N VAL A 223 -10.59 -13.83 -7.24
CA VAL A 223 -9.58 -13.79 -8.30
C VAL A 223 -9.17 -12.36 -8.50
N TRP A 224 -7.91 -12.06 -8.15
CA TRP A 224 -7.35 -10.72 -8.29
C TRP A 224 -6.46 -10.65 -9.52
N MET A 225 -6.74 -9.65 -10.33
CA MET A 225 -6.09 -9.38 -11.61
C MET A 225 -5.71 -7.90 -11.65
N ILE A 226 -4.44 -7.62 -11.94
CA ILE A 226 -3.90 -6.27 -12.03
C ILE A 226 -3.35 -6.10 -13.46
N THR A 227 -3.71 -5.00 -14.10
CA THR A 227 -3.42 -4.68 -15.51
C THR A 227 -2.62 -3.40 -15.64
#